data_AF-A0A964NP57-F1
#
_entry.id   AF-A0A964NP57-F1
#
_cell.length_a   1.000
_cell.length_b   1.000
_cell.length_c   1.000
_cell.angle_alpha   90.00
_cell.angle_beta   90.00
_cell.angle_gamma   90.00
#
_symmetry.space_group_name_H-M   'P 1'
#
loop_
_entity.id
_entity.type
_entity.pdbx_description
1 polymer ?
#
loop_
_entity_poly.entity_id
_entity_poly.type
_entity_poly.pdbx_seq_one_letter_code
_entity_poly.pdbx_strand_id
1 'polypeptide(L)'
;MDRRAVSELNQIDLQALKTGDKRTWDRFVAAAAPLIHAVVRRTLSSSYRLGEDDVLDAAQDVFVRLCANDYRLLKTYDPARAGISTWIAVVSRSAAIDHVRRRRQATESIDDVPEAALAFEDKHVEKLKIPPGLLTARQTLILKLLYDEDKDVSEIADVLKVDAQTIRSTHHKAMLRLREHFKVDAA
;
A
#
# COMPACT_ATOMS: atom_id res chain seq x y z
N MET A 1 11.78 2.31 15.29
CA MET A 1 10.98 1.06 15.28
C MET A 1 11.43 0.28 16.50
N ASP A 2 10.51 -0.03 17.41
CA ASP A 2 10.83 -0.66 18.69
C ASP A 2 11.30 -2.12 18.46
N ARG A 3 12.54 -2.43 18.87
CA ARG A 3 13.11 -3.79 18.75
C ARG A 3 12.33 -4.81 19.59
N ARG A 4 11.64 -4.36 20.64
CA ARG A 4 10.83 -5.22 21.51
C ARG A 4 9.59 -5.74 20.81
N ALA A 5 8.84 -4.87 20.14
CA ALA A 5 7.63 -5.24 19.39
C ALA A 5 7.92 -6.27 18.27
N VAL A 6 9.05 -6.11 17.55
CA VAL A 6 9.46 -7.06 16.51
C VAL A 6 9.82 -8.42 17.11
N SER A 7 10.46 -8.45 18.28
CA SER A 7 10.78 -9.69 18.99
C SER A 7 9.51 -10.41 19.47
N GLU A 8 8.54 -9.67 20.01
CA GLU A 8 7.26 -10.21 20.47
C GLU A 8 6.44 -10.79 19.30
N LEU A 9 6.43 -10.13 18.13
CA LEU A 9 5.78 -10.65 16.92
C LEU A 9 6.35 -11.98 16.44
N ASN A 10 7.67 -12.16 16.53
CA ASN A 10 8.32 -13.41 16.12
C ASN A 10 8.01 -14.59 17.05
N GLN A 11 7.53 -14.32 18.28
CA GLN A 11 7.17 -15.34 19.26
C GLN A 11 5.68 -15.73 19.21
N ILE A 12 4.91 -15.13 18.30
CA ILE A 12 3.49 -15.47 18.12
C ILE A 12 3.36 -16.85 17.47
N ASP A 13 2.51 -17.70 18.05
CA ASP A 13 2.14 -18.97 17.45
C ASP A 13 1.30 -18.71 16.19
N LEU A 14 1.93 -18.93 15.03
CA LEU A 14 1.31 -18.70 13.73
C LEU A 14 0.13 -19.63 13.44
N GLN A 15 0.12 -20.84 14.00
CA GLN A 15 -0.98 -21.78 13.78
C GLN A 15 -2.21 -21.35 14.57
N ALA A 16 -2.04 -21.06 15.86
CA ALA A 16 -3.10 -20.54 16.70
C ALA A 16 -3.63 -19.18 16.19
N LEU A 17 -2.75 -18.34 15.62
CA LEU A 17 -3.14 -17.09 14.98
C LEU A 17 -4.01 -17.32 13.73
N LYS A 18 -3.67 -18.30 12.88
CA LYS A 18 -4.41 -18.63 11.66
C LYS A 18 -5.76 -19.28 11.94
N THR A 19 -5.95 -19.90 13.11
CA THR A 19 -7.23 -20.47 13.55
C THR A 19 -8.09 -19.48 14.33
N GLY A 20 -7.61 -18.25 14.56
CA GLY A 20 -8.37 -17.21 15.27
C GLY A 20 -8.46 -17.43 16.77
N ASP A 21 -7.49 -18.12 17.40
CA ASP A 21 -7.46 -18.22 18.85
C ASP A 21 -7.43 -16.82 19.48
N LYS A 22 -8.43 -16.52 20.31
CA LYS A 22 -8.63 -15.17 20.85
C LYS A 22 -7.41 -14.67 21.62
N ARG A 23 -6.81 -15.51 22.46
CA ARG A 23 -5.66 -15.13 23.28
C ARG A 23 -4.44 -14.82 22.42
N THR A 24 -4.22 -15.61 21.38
CA THR A 24 -3.12 -15.42 20.43
C THR A 24 -3.35 -14.19 19.56
N TRP A 25 -4.59 -13.97 19.13
CA TRP A 25 -5.00 -12.77 18.40
C TRP A 25 -4.77 -11.49 19.22
N ASP A 26 -5.21 -11.45 20.47
CA ASP A 26 -5.04 -10.28 21.35
C ASP A 26 -3.56 -9.95 21.56
N ARG A 27 -2.71 -10.97 21.76
CA ARG A 27 -1.25 -10.80 21.84
C ARG A 27 -0.66 -10.29 20.54
N PHE A 28 -1.11 -10.83 19.40
CA PHE A 28 -0.67 -10.39 18.08
C PHE A 28 -1.06 -8.93 17.82
N VAL A 29 -2.29 -8.51 18.13
CA VAL A 29 -2.75 -7.12 17.98
C VAL A 29 -1.88 -6.18 18.80
N ALA A 30 -1.63 -6.49 20.07
CA ALA A 30 -0.79 -5.67 20.93
C ALA A 30 0.65 -5.53 20.38
N ALA A 31 1.25 -6.62 19.89
CA ALA A 31 2.59 -6.60 19.33
C ALA A 31 2.67 -5.94 17.94
N ALA A 32 1.62 -6.08 17.11
CA ALA A 32 1.57 -5.56 15.75
C ALA A 32 1.20 -4.08 15.68
N ALA A 33 0.38 -3.57 16.61
CA ALA A 33 -0.17 -2.22 16.57
C ALA A 33 0.90 -1.12 16.40
N PRO A 34 2.01 -1.09 17.17
CA PRO A 34 3.03 -0.05 17.02
C PRO A 34 3.66 -0.02 15.61
N LEU A 35 3.86 -1.21 15.01
CA LEU A 35 4.39 -1.34 13.66
C LEU A 35 3.36 -0.85 12.63
N ILE A 36 2.12 -1.31 12.75
CA ILE A 36 1.03 -0.94 11.84
C ILE A 36 0.83 0.57 11.87
N HIS A 37 0.69 1.18 13.05
CA HIS A 37 0.55 2.64 13.18
C HIS A 37 1.73 3.40 12.57
N ALA A 38 2.97 2.95 12.80
CA ALA A 38 4.15 3.62 12.24
C ALA A 38 4.19 3.55 10.71
N VAL A 39 3.83 2.41 10.13
CA VAL A 39 3.80 2.22 8.66
C VAL A 39 2.66 3.01 8.04
N VAL A 40 1.46 2.95 8.62
CA VAL A 40 0.29 3.71 8.16
C VAL A 40 0.61 5.21 8.22
N ARG A 41 1.04 5.73 9.38
CA ARG A 41 1.42 7.15 9.53
C ARG A 41 2.43 7.61 8.49
N ARG A 42 3.51 6.84 8.27
CA ARG A 42 4.51 7.16 7.24
C ARG A 42 3.94 7.12 5.83
N THR A 43 2.98 6.24 5.57
CA THR A 43 2.33 6.14 4.25
C THR A 43 1.36 7.30 4.04
N LEU A 44 0.66 7.73 5.08
CA LEU A 44 -0.30 8.84 5.03
C LEU A 44 0.38 10.22 5.12
N SER A 45 1.61 10.32 5.64
CA SER A 45 2.30 11.62 5.80
C SER A 45 2.57 12.36 4.49
N SER A 46 2.51 11.69 3.34
CA SER A 46 2.57 12.33 2.02
C SER A 46 1.26 13.00 1.59
N SER A 47 0.16 12.77 2.33
CA SER A 47 -1.17 13.27 2.02
C SER A 47 -1.58 14.35 3.03
N TYR A 48 -1.46 15.61 2.63
CA TYR A 48 -1.74 16.80 3.46
C TYR A 48 -3.20 16.93 3.95
N ARG A 49 -4.14 16.14 3.40
CA ARG A 49 -5.57 16.14 3.78
C ARG A 49 -5.91 15.17 4.91
N LEU A 50 -4.97 14.33 5.36
CA LEU A 50 -5.23 13.26 6.32
C LEU A 50 -4.67 13.64 7.70
N GLY A 51 -5.46 13.38 8.75
CA GLY A 51 -5.12 13.66 10.13
C GLY A 51 -4.85 12.38 10.94
N GLU A 52 -4.79 12.53 12.27
CA GLU A 52 -4.57 11.41 13.18
C GLU A 52 -5.69 10.37 13.12
N ASP A 53 -6.95 10.79 12.96
CA ASP A 53 -8.09 9.90 12.87
C ASP A 53 -7.97 8.95 11.66
N ASP A 54 -7.47 9.44 10.53
CA ASP A 54 -7.21 8.60 9.35
C ASP A 54 -6.14 7.54 9.59
N VAL A 55 -5.13 7.87 10.40
CA VAL A 55 -4.09 6.91 10.78
C VAL A 55 -4.71 5.80 11.65
N LEU A 56 -5.62 6.15 12.55
CA LEU A 56 -6.32 5.19 13.40
C LEU A 56 -7.27 4.30 12.57
N ASP A 57 -8.08 4.90 11.70
CA ASP A 57 -9.02 4.19 10.83
C ASP A 57 -8.29 3.26 9.86
N ALA A 58 -7.24 3.76 9.19
CA ALA A 58 -6.44 2.93 8.29
C ALA A 58 -5.70 1.81 9.04
N ALA A 59 -5.27 2.04 10.29
CA ALA A 59 -4.70 0.97 11.12
C ALA A 59 -5.76 -0.08 11.51
N GLN A 60 -6.99 0.34 11.81
CA GLN A 60 -8.11 -0.56 12.06
C GLN A 60 -8.44 -1.40 10.82
N ASP A 61 -8.46 -0.79 9.64
CA ASP A 61 -8.64 -1.48 8.35
C ASP A 61 -7.62 -2.61 8.14
N VAL A 62 -6.38 -2.44 8.61
CA VAL A 62 -5.37 -3.52 8.58
C VAL A 62 -5.84 -4.72 9.39
N PHE A 63 -6.27 -4.51 10.63
CA PHE A 63 -6.70 -5.59 11.51
C PHE A 63 -7.96 -6.28 10.99
N VAL A 64 -8.93 -5.51 10.51
CA VAL A 64 -10.13 -6.03 9.84
C VAL A 64 -9.72 -6.92 8.66
N ARG A 65 -8.80 -6.46 7.81
CA ARG A 65 -8.31 -7.23 6.67
C ARG A 65 -7.59 -8.53 7.06
N LEU A 66 -6.88 -8.53 8.20
CA LEU A 66 -6.16 -9.69 8.70
C LEU A 66 -7.11 -10.77 9.26
N CYS A 67 -8.20 -10.38 9.94
CA CYS A 67 -9.17 -11.33 10.49
C CYS A 67 -10.35 -11.65 9.56
N ALA A 68 -10.58 -10.85 8.52
CA ALA A 68 -11.67 -11.06 7.56
C ALA A 68 -11.57 -12.42 6.84
N ASN A 69 -12.73 -12.92 6.43
CA ASN A 69 -12.86 -14.17 5.65
C ASN A 69 -12.15 -15.35 6.32
N ASP A 70 -12.37 -15.53 7.64
CA ASP A 70 -11.74 -16.59 8.42
C ASP A 70 -10.20 -16.58 8.29
N TYR A 71 -9.59 -15.41 8.57
CA TYR A 71 -8.14 -15.22 8.58
C TYR A 71 -7.45 -15.59 7.26
N ARG A 72 -8.15 -15.52 6.12
CA ARG A 72 -7.64 -15.96 4.81
C ARG A 72 -6.32 -15.31 4.44
N LEU A 73 -6.17 -14.01 4.70
CA LEU A 73 -4.91 -13.30 4.42
C LEU A 73 -3.77 -13.80 5.30
N LEU A 74 -4.01 -14.00 6.60
CA LEU A 74 -2.99 -14.57 7.49
C LEU A 74 -2.60 -15.99 7.08
N LYS A 75 -3.54 -16.78 6.58
CA LYS A 75 -3.26 -18.13 6.07
C LYS A 75 -2.29 -18.13 4.89
N THR A 76 -2.23 -17.06 4.08
CA THR A 76 -1.27 -16.94 2.96
C THR A 76 0.14 -16.54 3.38
N TYR A 77 0.36 -16.15 4.65
CA TYR A 77 1.69 -15.85 5.15
C TYR A 77 2.60 -17.09 5.10
N ASP A 78 3.76 -16.89 4.49
CA ASP A 78 4.81 -17.88 4.27
C ASP A 78 6.14 -17.36 4.86
N PRO A 79 6.62 -17.94 5.98
CA PRO A 79 7.84 -17.49 6.64
C PRO A 79 9.11 -17.71 5.82
N ALA A 80 9.08 -18.54 4.76
CA ALA A 80 10.22 -18.73 3.87
C ALA A 80 10.45 -17.53 2.93
N ARG A 81 9.44 -16.67 2.73
CA ARG A 81 9.53 -15.51 1.83
C ARG A 81 9.97 -14.24 2.53
N ALA A 82 9.48 -14.02 3.75
CA ALA A 82 9.78 -12.83 4.54
C ALA A 82 9.41 -13.07 6.01
N GLY A 83 10.05 -12.33 6.92
CA GLY A 83 9.64 -12.29 8.32
C GLY A 83 8.26 -11.65 8.50
N ILE A 84 7.57 -12.00 9.58
CA ILE A 84 6.18 -11.56 9.84
C ILE A 84 6.08 -10.04 9.92
N SER A 85 7.06 -9.36 10.51
CA SER A 85 7.09 -7.90 10.60
C SER A 85 7.19 -7.24 9.22
N THR A 86 8.02 -7.77 8.32
CA THR A 86 8.12 -7.30 6.94
C THR A 86 6.81 -7.52 6.19
N TRP A 87 6.21 -8.70 6.34
CA TRP A 87 4.94 -9.02 5.69
C TRP A 87 3.80 -8.12 6.19
N ILE A 88 3.69 -7.91 7.51
CA ILE A 88 2.72 -6.98 8.10
C ILE A 88 2.94 -5.56 7.60
N ALA A 89 4.18 -5.08 7.52
CA ALA A 89 4.45 -3.75 6.98
C ALA A 89 3.97 -3.59 5.52
N VAL A 90 4.11 -4.63 4.69
CA VAL A 90 3.59 -4.63 3.31
C VAL A 90 2.07 -4.58 3.29
N VAL A 91 1.41 -5.38 4.14
CA VAL A 91 -0.06 -5.38 4.27
C VAL A 91 -0.55 -4.01 4.75
N SER A 92 0.08 -3.43 5.77
CA SER A 92 -0.27 -2.12 6.31
C SER A 92 -0.11 -0.99 5.30
N ARG A 93 1.00 -0.99 4.54
CA ARG A 93 1.21 0.01 3.48
C ARG A 93 0.12 -0.09 2.41
N SER A 94 -0.24 -1.32 2.02
CA SER A 94 -1.27 -1.55 1.01
C SER A 94 -2.65 -1.07 1.50
N ALA A 95 -3.01 -1.40 2.74
CA ALA A 95 -4.27 -0.96 3.35
C ALA A 95 -4.34 0.57 3.53
N ALA A 96 -3.22 1.21 3.90
CA ALA A 96 -3.17 2.67 4.01
C ALA A 96 -3.39 3.36 2.66
N ILE A 97 -2.81 2.83 1.58
CA ILE A 97 -3.06 3.33 0.21
C ILE A 97 -4.52 3.13 -0.18
N ASP A 98 -5.08 1.94 0.08
CA ASP A 98 -6.49 1.64 -0.16
C ASP A 98 -7.42 2.59 0.63
N HIS A 99 -7.03 2.98 1.85
CA HIS A 99 -7.76 3.96 2.67
C HIS A 99 -7.72 5.37 2.05
N VAL A 100 -6.54 5.87 1.66
CA VAL A 100 -6.43 7.19 0.99
C VAL A 100 -7.30 7.26 -0.25
N ARG A 101 -7.26 6.20 -1.06
CA ARG A 101 -8.02 6.13 -2.31
C ARG A 101 -9.53 6.16 -2.07
N ARG A 102 -10.04 5.36 -1.12
CA ARG A 102 -11.46 5.40 -0.71
C ARG A 102 -11.87 6.77 -0.21
N ARG A 103 -11.02 7.44 0.61
CA ARG A 103 -11.32 8.77 1.12
C ARG A 103 -11.36 9.83 0.02
N ARG A 104 -10.45 9.77 -0.95
CA ARG A 104 -10.47 10.64 -2.14
C ARG A 104 -11.77 10.47 -2.94
N GLN A 105 -12.17 9.23 -3.23
CA GLN A 105 -13.42 8.92 -3.94
C GLN A 105 -14.67 9.39 -3.17
N ALA A 106 -14.64 9.33 -1.83
CA ALA A 106 -15.75 9.79 -1.00
C ALA A 106 -15.84 11.32 -0.86
N THR A 107 -14.76 12.05 -1.15
CA THR A 107 -14.66 13.52 -0.94
C THR A 107 -14.64 14.28 -2.28
N GLU A 108 -15.30 13.77 -3.33
CA GLU A 108 -15.61 14.57 -4.53
C GLU A 108 -16.71 15.60 -4.19
N SER A 109 -16.33 16.65 -3.44
CA SER A 109 -17.03 17.94 -3.39
C SER A 109 -16.00 19.03 -3.69
N ILE A 110 -16.30 19.87 -4.68
CA ILE A 110 -15.38 20.87 -5.24
C ILE A 110 -15.26 22.13 -4.34
N ASP A 111 -16.06 22.25 -3.28
CA ASP A 111 -16.33 23.56 -2.66
C ASP A 111 -15.54 23.94 -1.39
N ASP A 112 -14.63 23.11 -0.85
CA ASP A 112 -13.88 23.46 0.37
C ASP A 112 -12.35 23.42 0.17
N VAL A 113 -11.82 24.39 -0.58
CA VAL A 113 -10.36 24.61 -0.67
C VAL A 113 -10.00 25.93 0.01
N PRO A 114 -9.37 25.90 1.21
CA PRO A 114 -8.64 27.06 1.70
C PRO A 114 -7.48 27.32 0.74
N GLU A 115 -7.45 28.51 0.11
CA GLU A 115 -6.46 28.95 -0.87
C GLU A 115 -5.00 28.85 -0.34
N ALA A 116 -4.81 28.84 0.97
CA ALA A 116 -3.52 28.63 1.62
C ALA A 116 -2.94 27.20 1.48
N ALA A 117 -3.75 26.19 1.17
CA ALA A 117 -3.30 24.82 0.91
C ALA A 117 -2.80 24.61 -0.53
N LEU A 118 -2.92 25.63 -1.39
CA LEU A 118 -2.44 25.61 -2.79
C LEU A 118 -0.99 26.10 -2.92
N ALA A 119 -0.32 26.47 -1.82
CA ALA A 119 1.12 26.69 -1.81
C ALA A 119 1.84 25.32 -1.84
N PHE A 120 1.84 24.71 -3.02
CA PHE A 120 2.75 23.62 -3.34
C PHE A 120 4.18 24.15 -3.14
N GLU A 121 4.86 23.72 -2.07
CA GLU A 121 6.28 23.45 -2.22
C GLU A 121 6.38 22.25 -3.18
N ASP A 122 6.33 22.59 -4.46
CA ASP A 122 6.70 21.76 -5.58
C ASP A 122 8.16 21.38 -5.36
N LYS A 123 8.40 20.38 -4.50
CA LYS A 123 9.62 19.60 -4.53
C LYS A 123 9.63 18.93 -5.89
N HIS A 124 10.10 19.69 -6.88
CA HIS A 124 10.45 19.32 -8.23
C HIS A 124 10.34 17.82 -8.42
N VAL A 125 9.12 17.34 -8.73
CA VAL A 125 9.04 16.10 -9.49
C VAL A 125 9.43 16.59 -10.88
N GLU A 126 10.74 16.64 -11.14
CA GLU A 126 11.21 16.69 -12.52
C GLU A 126 10.38 15.64 -13.24
N LYS A 127 9.50 16.08 -14.15
CA LYS A 127 8.66 15.18 -14.93
C LYS A 127 9.62 14.15 -15.51
N LEU A 128 9.57 12.92 -15.01
CA LEU A 128 10.45 11.85 -15.43
C LEU A 128 10.32 11.76 -16.94
N LYS A 129 11.35 12.21 -17.66
CA LYS A 129 11.36 12.22 -19.12
C LYS A 129 11.59 10.79 -19.59
N ILE A 130 10.52 10.00 -19.62
CA ILE A 130 10.54 8.64 -20.16
C ILE A 130 10.67 8.76 -21.69
N PRO A 131 11.72 8.21 -22.33
CA PRO A 131 11.87 8.28 -23.76
C PRO A 131 10.68 7.62 -24.49
N PRO A 132 10.20 8.22 -25.60
CA PRO A 132 9.15 7.60 -26.41
C PRO A 132 9.63 6.24 -26.92
N GLY A 133 8.84 5.19 -26.67
CA GLY A 133 9.14 3.82 -27.11
C GLY A 133 9.80 2.91 -26.07
N LEU A 134 10.29 3.42 -24.93
CA LEU A 134 10.82 2.57 -23.85
C LEU A 134 9.75 1.61 -23.30
N LEU A 135 8.54 2.13 -23.15
CA LEU A 135 7.36 1.40 -22.72
C LEU A 135 6.41 1.21 -23.90
N THR A 136 5.79 0.03 -23.95
CA THR A 136 4.68 -0.23 -24.89
C THR A 136 3.47 0.64 -24.52
N ALA A 137 2.60 0.94 -25.49
CA ALA A 137 1.38 1.70 -25.24
C ALA A 137 0.54 1.14 -24.08
N ARG A 138 0.47 -0.19 -23.96
CA ARG A 138 -0.24 -0.87 -22.88
C ARG A 138 0.42 -0.66 -21.51
N GLN A 139 1.75 -0.67 -21.44
CA GLN A 139 2.49 -0.39 -20.21
C GLN A 139 2.32 1.06 -19.78
N THR A 140 2.45 2.01 -20.71
CA THR A 140 2.23 3.43 -20.45
C THR A 140 0.81 3.69 -19.96
N LEU A 141 -0.20 3.09 -20.60
CA LEU A 141 -1.59 3.20 -20.18
C LEU A 141 -1.78 2.68 -18.75
N ILE A 142 -1.26 1.50 -18.43
CA ILE A 142 -1.39 0.93 -17.08
C ILE A 142 -0.70 1.82 -16.03
N LEU A 143 0.47 2.38 -16.32
CA LEU A 143 1.12 3.32 -15.42
C LEU A 143 0.30 4.60 -15.25
N LYS A 144 -0.23 5.16 -16.33
CA LYS A 144 -1.11 6.34 -16.28
C LYS A 144 -2.33 6.07 -15.41
N LEU A 145 -3.02 4.95 -15.62
CA LEU A 145 -4.19 4.60 -14.82
C LEU A 145 -3.86 4.40 -13.33
N LEU A 146 -2.69 3.85 -13.01
CA LEU A 146 -2.25 3.60 -11.63
C LEU A 146 -1.77 4.86 -10.90
N TYR A 147 -1.09 5.77 -11.60
CA TYR A 147 -0.36 6.88 -10.99
C TYR A 147 -0.93 8.27 -11.31
N ASP A 148 -1.52 8.48 -12.48
CA ASP A 148 -2.15 9.76 -12.84
C ASP A 148 -3.64 9.76 -12.45
N GLU A 149 -4.30 8.61 -12.59
CA GLU A 149 -5.74 8.45 -12.31
C GLU A 149 -6.02 7.70 -10.99
N ASP A 150 -4.99 7.33 -10.23
CA ASP A 150 -5.07 6.67 -8.92
C ASP A 150 -5.96 5.40 -8.87
N LYS A 151 -6.18 4.71 -10.00
CA LYS A 151 -7.01 3.49 -10.06
C LYS A 151 -6.27 2.30 -9.46
N ASP A 152 -6.99 1.35 -8.86
CA ASP A 152 -6.39 0.08 -8.44
C ASP A 152 -6.32 -0.96 -9.56
N VAL A 153 -5.60 -2.04 -9.27
CA VAL A 153 -5.40 -3.15 -10.20
C VAL A 153 -6.72 -3.82 -10.62
N SER A 154 -7.70 -3.93 -9.71
CA SER A 154 -9.04 -4.49 -9.99
C SER A 154 -9.88 -3.54 -10.86
N GLU A 155 -9.92 -2.26 -10.56
CA GLU A 155 -10.62 -1.24 -11.34
C GLU A 155 -10.05 -1.17 -12.77
N ILE A 156 -8.72 -1.24 -12.90
CA ILE A 156 -8.06 -1.29 -14.21
C ILE A 156 -8.37 -2.60 -14.93
N ALA A 157 -8.39 -3.73 -14.21
CA ALA A 157 -8.77 -5.03 -14.76
C ALA A 157 -10.20 -5.00 -15.33
N ASP A 158 -11.14 -4.40 -14.60
CA ASP A 158 -12.54 -4.25 -15.00
C ASP A 158 -12.68 -3.30 -16.20
N VAL A 159 -12.03 -2.13 -16.15
CA VAL A 159 -12.03 -1.13 -17.23
C VAL A 159 -11.43 -1.69 -18.52
N LEU A 160 -10.30 -2.40 -18.41
CA LEU A 160 -9.60 -2.98 -19.56
C LEU A 160 -10.11 -4.38 -19.93
N LYS A 161 -11.09 -4.92 -19.19
CA LYS A 161 -11.66 -6.28 -19.34
C LYS A 161 -10.58 -7.37 -19.43
N VAL A 162 -9.60 -7.30 -18.54
CA VAL A 162 -8.52 -8.30 -18.44
C VAL A 162 -8.34 -8.75 -17.00
N ASP A 163 -7.63 -9.85 -16.81
CA ASP A 163 -7.36 -10.36 -15.46
C ASP A 163 -6.39 -9.46 -14.66
N ALA A 164 -6.62 -9.35 -13.34
CA ALA A 164 -5.80 -8.53 -12.43
C ALA A 164 -4.31 -8.95 -12.41
N GLN A 165 -3.99 -10.23 -12.65
CA GLN A 165 -2.63 -10.71 -12.81
C GLN A 165 -1.97 -10.17 -14.08
N THR A 166 -2.75 -9.92 -15.13
CA THR A 166 -2.26 -9.27 -16.37
C THR A 166 -1.83 -7.84 -16.08
N ILE A 167 -2.60 -7.11 -15.27
CA ILE A 167 -2.25 -5.74 -14.87
C ILE A 167 -1.00 -5.74 -13.99
N ARG A 168 -0.93 -6.59 -12.94
CA ARG A 168 0.27 -6.71 -12.07
C ARG A 168 1.52 -7.09 -12.84
N SER A 169 1.43 -8.08 -13.72
CA SER A 169 2.59 -8.53 -14.50
C SER A 169 3.04 -7.48 -15.52
N THR A 170 2.11 -6.74 -16.14
CA THR A 170 2.45 -5.66 -17.08
C THR A 170 3.07 -4.46 -16.35
N HIS A 171 2.52 -4.08 -15.19
CA HIS A 171 3.09 -3.06 -14.31
C HIS A 171 4.51 -3.44 -13.88
N HIS A 172 4.72 -4.67 -13.39
CA HIS A 172 6.04 -5.14 -12.99
C HIS A 172 7.06 -5.07 -14.13
N LYS A 173 6.68 -5.52 -15.35
CA LYS A 173 7.54 -5.43 -16.54
C LYS A 173 7.86 -3.97 -16.90
N ALA A 174 6.90 -3.07 -16.78
CA ALA A 174 7.11 -1.63 -17.03
C ALA A 174 8.13 -1.05 -16.03
N MET A 175 7.97 -1.36 -14.74
CA MET A 175 8.90 -0.94 -13.69
C MET A 175 10.30 -1.50 -13.89
N LEU A 176 10.44 -2.74 -14.38
CA LEU A 176 11.74 -3.34 -14.67
C LEU A 176 12.48 -2.55 -15.76
N ARG A 177 11.80 -2.21 -16.87
CA ARG A 177 12.36 -1.44 -17.98
C ARG A 177 12.75 -0.02 -17.57
N LEU A 178 11.89 0.65 -16.79
CA LEU A 178 12.21 1.97 -16.25
C LEU A 178 13.46 1.90 -15.38
N ARG A 179 13.54 0.89 -14.49
CA ARG A 179 14.70 0.70 -13.63
C ARG A 179 15.99 0.41 -14.41
N GLU A 180 15.92 -0.37 -15.48
CA GLU A 180 17.08 -0.63 -16.35
C GLU A 180 17.56 0.65 -17.02
N HIS A 181 16.65 1.43 -17.59
CA HIS A 181 16.99 2.69 -18.24
C HIS A 181 17.64 3.69 -17.28
N PHE A 182 17.02 3.96 -16.13
CA PHE A 182 17.56 4.90 -15.14
C PHE A 182 18.80 4.37 -14.37
N LYS A 183 19.13 3.07 -14.48
CA LYS A 183 20.42 2.54 -14.03
C LYS A 183 21.53 2.80 -15.03
N VAL A 184 21.22 2.80 -16.32
CA VAL A 184 22.18 3.03 -17.41
C VAL A 184 22.53 4.52 -17.51
N ASP A 185 21.58 5.42 -17.25
CA ASP A 185 21.84 6.88 -17.25
C ASP A 185 22.63 7.38 -16.03
N ALA A 186 22.83 6.53 -15.01
CA ALA A 186 23.58 6.85 -13.79
C ALA A 186 25.02 6.29 -13.78
N ALA A 187 25.46 5.66 -14.89
CA ALA A 187 26.80 5.10 -15.09
C ALA A 187 27.54 5.87 -16.20
#